data_AF-A0A0L0FLI8-F1
#
_entry.id   AF-A0A0L0FLI8-F1
#
_cell.length_a   1.000
_cell.length_b   1.000
_cell.length_c   1.000
_cell.angle_alpha   90.00
_cell.angle_beta   90.00
_cell.angle_gamma   90.00
#
_symmetry.space_group_name_H-M   'P 1'
#
loop_
_entity.id
_entity.type
_entity.pdbx_description
1 polymer ?
#
loop_
_entity_poly.entity_id
_entity_poly.type
_entity_poly.pdbx_seq_one_letter_code
_entity_poly.pdbx_strand_id
1 'polypeptide(L)'
;SPALKRHDTPSRSQSGSGLMNAQSPKPTTNDGDSVTDTGIRTVDTTTPNADRRARTLSNHMVTRPSPTDLKLRGILKVGSKMNLEAETLSEISKRLSIKLSERPQRHELIERRILFNESVTVARTYTAADYNRTAEKPWTKLTVGDKEAIKAELNQFKATEMEVHSASARYTRFHC
;
A
#
# COMPACT_ATOMS: atom_id res chain seq x y z
N SER A 1 -48.46 5.39 -14.55
CA SER A 1 -47.69 6.40 -13.79
C SER A 1 -47.30 5.85 -12.44
N PRO A 2 -45.99 5.73 -12.13
CA PRO A 2 -45.53 5.69 -10.75
C PRO A 2 -44.43 6.74 -10.48
N ALA A 3 -44.44 7.22 -9.23
CA ALA A 3 -43.78 8.42 -8.75
C ALA A 3 -42.25 8.30 -8.61
N LEU A 4 -41.56 9.39 -8.95
CA LEU A 4 -40.14 9.62 -8.71
C LEU A 4 -39.85 9.72 -7.21
N LYS A 5 -38.92 8.91 -6.69
CA LYS A 5 -38.23 9.18 -5.42
C LYS A 5 -36.85 9.76 -5.73
N ARG A 6 -36.69 11.04 -5.39
CA ARG A 6 -35.42 11.77 -5.41
C ARG A 6 -34.59 11.29 -4.22
N HIS A 7 -33.34 10.93 -4.47
CA HIS A 7 -32.36 10.74 -3.40
C HIS A 7 -31.60 12.05 -3.21
N ASP A 8 -31.81 12.65 -2.03
CA ASP A 8 -31.11 13.84 -1.58
C ASP A 8 -29.64 13.53 -1.28
N THR A 9 -28.76 14.39 -1.76
CA THR A 9 -27.34 14.41 -1.41
C THR A 9 -27.15 15.31 -0.19
N PRO A 10 -26.37 14.93 0.83
CA PRO A 10 -26.05 15.86 1.90
C PRO A 10 -24.87 16.75 1.51
N SER A 11 -25.15 18.06 1.54
CA SER A 11 -24.22 19.18 1.42
C SER A 11 -23.05 19.08 2.39
N ARG A 12 -21.82 19.16 1.87
CA ARG A 12 -20.59 19.25 2.67
C ARG A 12 -20.44 20.67 3.20
N SER A 13 -20.69 20.84 4.49
CA SER A 13 -20.50 22.10 5.21
C SER A 13 -19.01 22.46 5.34
N GLN A 14 -18.73 23.74 5.09
CA GLN A 14 -17.46 24.40 5.32
C GLN A 14 -17.09 24.31 6.80
N SER A 15 -15.90 23.79 7.10
CA SER A 15 -15.29 23.92 8.43
C SER A 15 -14.31 25.09 8.39
N GLY A 16 -14.70 26.15 9.12
CA GLY A 16 -13.97 27.40 9.23
C GLY A 16 -12.59 27.24 9.86
N SER A 17 -11.68 28.05 9.35
CA SER A 17 -10.36 28.35 9.90
C SER A 17 -10.49 29.03 11.27
N GLY A 18 -10.34 28.27 12.34
CA GLY A 18 -10.18 28.79 13.69
C GLY A 18 -8.74 29.29 13.91
N LEU A 19 -8.54 30.60 13.73
CA LEU A 19 -7.35 31.30 14.21
C LEU A 19 -7.39 31.35 15.75
N MET A 20 -6.57 30.53 16.40
CA MET A 20 -6.40 30.58 17.85
C MET A 20 -5.39 31.69 18.17
N ASN A 21 -5.92 32.84 18.57
CA ASN A 21 -5.19 34.00 19.07
C ASN A 21 -4.58 33.64 20.44
N ALA A 22 -3.27 33.39 20.49
CA ALA A 22 -2.55 33.19 21.74
C ALA A 22 -2.34 34.56 22.42
N GLN A 23 -3.26 34.90 23.33
CA GLN A 23 -3.16 36.07 24.19
C GLN A 23 -2.01 35.85 25.20
N SER A 24 -0.91 36.58 25.03
CA SER A 24 0.16 36.67 26.03
C SER A 24 -0.39 37.19 27.37
N PRO A 25 0.00 36.62 28.53
CA PRO A 25 -0.40 37.17 29.83
C PRO A 25 0.39 38.47 30.11
N LYS A 26 -0.35 39.51 30.53
CA LYS A 26 0.15 40.82 30.97
C LYS A 26 1.06 40.68 32.21
N PRO A 27 2.10 41.52 32.37
CA PRO A 27 2.90 41.56 33.58
C PRO A 27 2.12 42.27 34.69
N THR A 28 2.06 41.64 35.86
CA THR A 28 1.57 42.24 37.11
C THR A 28 2.62 43.23 37.63
N THR A 29 2.21 44.49 37.73
CA THR A 29 2.88 45.56 38.47
C THR A 29 2.85 45.25 39.96
N ASN A 30 4.03 45.07 40.57
CA ASN A 30 4.20 45.15 42.02
C ASN A 30 5.13 46.33 42.29
N ASP A 31 4.56 47.37 42.92
CA ASP A 31 5.24 48.55 43.41
C ASP A 31 5.95 48.27 44.75
N GLY A 32 7.10 48.91 44.92
CA GLY A 32 7.71 49.25 46.22
C GLY A 32 8.61 48.21 46.88
N ASP A 33 9.93 48.38 46.82
CA ASP A 33 10.62 49.11 47.90
C ASP A 33 12.12 49.37 47.64
N SER A 34 12.49 50.62 47.97
CA SER A 34 13.74 51.19 48.51
C SER A 34 15.14 50.84 47.97
N VAL A 35 15.90 51.93 47.81
CA VAL A 35 17.28 52.10 47.33
C VAL A 35 18.33 51.74 48.39
N THR A 36 19.57 51.59 47.91
CA THR A 36 20.91 51.50 48.55
C THR A 36 21.48 50.08 48.49
N ASP A 37 22.74 49.83 48.19
CA ASP A 37 23.93 50.61 47.86
C ASP A 37 24.94 49.57 47.33
N THR A 38 25.83 50.02 46.47
CA THR A 38 26.90 49.25 45.85
C THR A 38 27.71 48.42 46.84
N GLY A 39 27.63 47.09 46.71
CA GLY A 39 28.47 46.16 47.44
C GLY A 39 28.70 44.90 46.62
N ILE A 40 29.86 44.82 45.95
CA ILE A 40 30.38 43.55 45.44
C ILE A 40 30.60 42.64 46.66
N ARG A 41 29.66 41.72 46.88
CA ARG A 41 29.79 40.62 47.84
C ARG A 41 29.80 39.33 47.05
N THR A 42 30.99 38.79 46.88
CA THR A 42 31.25 37.40 46.47
C THR A 42 30.64 36.48 47.51
N VAL A 43 29.48 35.90 47.19
CA VAL A 43 28.92 34.76 47.91
C VAL A 43 28.62 33.68 46.89
N ASP A 44 29.44 32.64 46.92
CA ASP A 44 29.24 31.41 46.18
C ASP A 44 27.89 30.81 46.57
N THR A 45 26.93 30.87 45.67
CA THR A 45 25.72 30.06 45.73
C THR A 45 25.42 29.58 44.31
N THR A 46 26.16 28.54 43.94
CA THR A 46 25.99 27.79 42.70
C THR A 46 24.53 27.41 42.52
N THR A 47 23.98 27.86 41.41
CA THR A 47 22.57 27.80 41.07
C THR A 47 22.21 26.34 40.71
N PRO A 48 21.46 25.57 41.52
CA PRO A 48 21.11 24.17 41.18
C PRO A 48 20.31 24.06 39.87
N ASN A 49 19.67 25.15 39.46
CA ASN A 49 18.99 25.30 38.18
C ASN A 49 19.97 25.41 36.99
N ALA A 50 21.11 26.07 37.17
CA ALA A 50 22.14 26.19 36.15
C ALA A 50 22.81 24.84 35.88
N ASP A 51 23.12 24.09 36.94
CA ASP A 51 23.71 22.76 36.83
C ASP A 51 22.76 21.76 36.14
N ARG A 52 21.46 21.82 36.46
CA ARG A 52 20.44 20.98 35.79
C ARG A 52 20.29 21.33 34.32
N ARG A 53 20.29 22.61 33.96
CA ARG A 53 20.27 23.07 32.56
C ARG A 53 21.54 22.65 31.82
N ALA A 54 22.71 22.74 32.45
CA ALA A 54 23.99 22.32 31.89
C ALA A 54 24.01 20.81 31.60
N ARG A 55 23.55 19.97 32.54
CA ARG A 55 23.44 18.52 32.35
C ARG A 55 22.47 18.15 31.22
N THR A 56 21.31 18.80 31.17
CA THR A 56 20.30 18.57 30.12
C THR A 56 20.84 18.95 28.74
N LEU A 57 21.51 20.10 28.63
CA LEU A 57 22.15 20.53 27.39
C LEU A 57 23.25 19.57 26.95
N SER A 58 24.07 19.09 27.88
CA SER A 58 25.11 18.09 27.60
C SER A 58 24.51 16.83 26.96
N ASN A 59 23.38 16.33 27.48
CA ASN A 59 22.68 15.17 26.92
C ASN A 59 22.12 15.44 25.50
N HIS A 60 21.60 16.65 25.26
CA HIS A 60 21.13 17.04 23.93
C HIS A 60 22.27 17.23 22.91
N MET A 61 23.46 17.61 23.36
CA MET A 61 24.64 17.71 22.49
C MET A 61 25.14 16.35 22.04
N VAL A 62 25.12 15.33 22.93
CA VAL A 62 25.52 13.96 22.58
C VAL A 62 24.59 13.33 21.54
N THR A 63 23.30 13.64 21.61
CA THR A 63 22.27 13.08 20.72
C THR A 63 21.94 13.99 19.54
N ARG A 64 22.74 15.04 19.30
CA ARG A 64 22.43 16.04 18.29
C ARG A 64 22.51 15.44 16.88
N PRO A 65 21.40 15.44 16.10
CA PRO A 65 21.41 14.92 14.74
C PRO A 65 22.25 15.78 13.80
N SER A 66 22.82 15.15 12.78
CA SER A 66 23.64 15.86 11.79
C SER A 66 22.77 16.77 10.89
N PRO A 67 23.35 17.83 10.29
CA PRO A 67 22.63 18.66 9.33
C PRO A 67 22.10 17.89 8.12
N THR A 68 22.78 16.81 7.72
CA THR A 68 22.32 15.89 6.68
C THR A 68 21.09 15.10 7.11
N ASP A 69 21.04 14.61 8.36
CA ASP A 69 19.86 13.90 8.89
C ASP A 69 18.65 14.83 8.97
N LEU A 70 18.86 16.09 9.37
CA LEU A 70 17.79 17.09 9.42
C LEU A 70 17.24 17.44 8.04
N LYS A 71 18.07 17.40 6.98
CA LYS A 71 17.62 17.58 5.58
C LYS A 71 16.83 16.37 5.09
N LEU A 72 17.31 15.15 5.35
CA LEU A 72 16.63 13.92 4.97
C LEU A 72 15.25 13.79 5.63
N ARG A 73 15.12 14.27 6.88
CA ARG A 73 13.85 14.34 7.61
C ARG A 73 12.96 15.52 7.20
N GLY A 74 13.41 16.37 6.28
CA GLY A 74 12.66 17.56 5.82
C GLY A 74 12.54 18.67 6.86
N ILE A 75 13.35 18.66 7.93
CA ILE A 75 13.33 19.66 9.00
C ILE A 75 14.20 20.87 8.62
N LEU A 76 15.40 20.63 8.07
CA LEU A 76 16.30 21.68 7.62
C LEU A 76 16.12 21.97 6.13
N LYS A 77 15.43 23.06 5.80
CA LYS A 77 15.28 23.55 4.41
C LYS A 77 16.49 24.39 4.00
N VAL A 78 16.99 24.22 2.78
CA VAL A 78 18.13 25.00 2.27
C VAL A 78 17.58 26.27 1.62
N GLY A 79 17.70 27.42 2.30
CA GLY A 79 17.04 28.68 1.90
C GLY A 79 17.35 29.17 0.48
N SER A 80 18.52 28.85 -0.09
CA SER A 80 18.88 29.21 -1.47
C SER A 80 18.13 28.40 -2.54
N LYS A 81 17.31 27.41 -2.15
CA LYS A 81 16.59 26.49 -3.04
C LYS A 81 15.08 26.66 -3.01
N MET A 82 14.51 27.64 -2.29
CA MET A 82 13.05 27.78 -2.22
C MET A 82 12.38 27.95 -3.60
N ASN A 83 13.00 28.73 -4.50
CA ASN A 83 12.49 28.90 -5.87
C ASN A 83 12.63 27.61 -6.69
N LEU A 84 13.77 26.91 -6.55
CA LEU A 84 13.99 25.61 -7.20
C LEU A 84 13.02 24.55 -6.70
N GLU A 85 12.73 24.51 -5.39
CA GLU A 85 11.74 23.60 -4.80
C GLU A 85 10.34 23.90 -5.30
N ALA A 86 9.94 25.18 -5.35
CA ALA A 86 8.64 25.57 -5.91
C ALA A 86 8.50 25.15 -7.38
N GLU A 87 9.54 25.35 -8.20
CA GLU A 87 9.56 24.91 -9.59
C GLU A 87 9.49 23.38 -9.70
N THR A 88 10.23 22.64 -8.87
CA THR A 88 10.17 21.17 -8.87
C THR A 88 8.79 20.65 -8.45
N LEU A 89 8.14 21.29 -7.48
CA LEU A 89 6.78 20.93 -7.05
C LEU A 89 5.75 21.25 -8.13
N SER A 90 5.92 22.36 -8.85
CA SER A 90 5.11 22.72 -10.02
C SER A 90 5.24 21.66 -11.11
N GLU A 91 6.46 21.25 -11.45
CA GLU A 91 6.71 20.20 -12.45
C GLU A 91 6.15 18.84 -12.02
N ILE A 92 6.33 18.47 -10.73
CA ILE A 92 5.73 17.25 -10.17
C ILE A 92 4.20 17.30 -10.25
N SER A 93 3.60 18.43 -9.89
CA SER A 93 2.14 18.65 -9.94
C SER A 93 1.60 18.53 -11.36
N LYS A 94 2.27 19.15 -12.33
CA LYS A 94 1.93 19.08 -13.75
C LYS A 94 2.02 17.65 -14.28
N ARG A 95 3.14 16.96 -14.01
CA ARG A 95 3.34 15.57 -14.43
C ARG A 95 2.30 14.63 -13.82
N LEU A 96 1.98 14.82 -12.54
CA LEU A 96 0.96 14.03 -11.86
C LEU A 96 -0.42 14.26 -12.50
N SER A 97 -0.76 15.51 -12.81
CA SER A 97 -2.03 15.87 -13.45
C SER A 97 -2.21 15.14 -14.78
N ILE A 98 -1.17 15.10 -15.63
CA ILE A 98 -1.18 14.37 -16.91
C ILE A 98 -1.40 12.87 -16.68
N LYS A 99 -0.66 12.26 -15.75
CA LYS A 99 -0.80 10.83 -15.44
C LYS A 99 -2.18 10.45 -14.91
N LEU A 100 -2.81 11.33 -14.13
CA LEU A 100 -4.14 11.10 -13.60
C LEU A 100 -5.21 11.29 -14.68
N SER A 101 -5.03 12.22 -15.62
CA SER A 101 -5.95 12.39 -16.76
C SER A 101 -5.89 11.25 -17.77
N GLU A 102 -4.72 10.63 -17.94
CA GLU A 102 -4.51 9.50 -18.87
C GLU A 102 -4.77 8.13 -18.21
N ARG A 103 -5.35 8.11 -17.01
CA ARG A 103 -5.57 6.86 -16.29
C ARG A 103 -6.64 6.01 -17.01
N PRO A 104 -6.31 4.78 -17.45
CA PRO A 104 -7.25 3.93 -18.17
C PRO A 104 -8.42 3.52 -17.29
N GLN A 105 -9.60 3.37 -17.90
CA GLN A 105 -10.81 2.94 -17.21
C GLN A 105 -10.78 1.43 -16.89
N ARG A 106 -11.58 1.01 -15.92
CA ARG A 106 -11.64 -0.39 -15.48
C ARG A 106 -12.02 -1.35 -16.62
N HIS A 107 -12.97 -0.96 -17.47
CA HIS A 107 -13.41 -1.79 -18.59
C HIS A 107 -12.28 -1.99 -19.62
N GLU A 108 -11.46 -0.96 -19.89
CA GLU A 108 -10.33 -1.08 -20.81
C GLU A 108 -9.26 -2.05 -20.28
N LEU A 109 -9.03 -2.05 -18.96
CA LEU A 109 -8.10 -3.00 -18.35
C LEU A 109 -8.62 -4.45 -18.47
N ILE A 110 -9.94 -4.64 -18.43
CA ILE A 110 -10.57 -5.95 -18.66
C ILE A 110 -10.42 -6.37 -20.13
N GLU A 111 -10.69 -5.46 -21.07
CA GLU A 111 -10.53 -5.70 -22.51
C GLU A 111 -9.08 -6.09 -22.86
N ARG A 112 -8.11 -5.42 -22.24
CA ARG A 112 -6.68 -5.75 -22.37
C ARG A 112 -6.23 -6.97 -21.57
N ARG A 113 -7.14 -7.65 -20.87
CA ARG A 113 -6.87 -8.82 -19.99
C ARG A 113 -5.83 -8.54 -18.89
N ILE A 114 -5.78 -7.29 -18.41
CA ILE A 114 -4.96 -6.87 -17.29
C ILE A 114 -5.73 -7.07 -15.97
N LEU A 115 -7.03 -6.80 -15.97
CA LEU A 115 -7.91 -6.97 -14.81
C LEU A 115 -9.00 -8.02 -15.08
N PHE A 116 -9.32 -8.84 -14.08
CA PHE A 116 -10.44 -9.78 -14.17
C PHE A 116 -11.78 -9.11 -13.84
N ASN A 117 -12.87 -9.67 -14.39
CA ASN A 117 -14.21 -9.30 -13.98
C ASN A 117 -14.45 -9.72 -12.52
N GLU A 118 -15.12 -8.85 -11.76
CA GLU A 118 -15.41 -9.09 -10.34
C GLU A 118 -16.44 -10.20 -10.14
N SER A 119 -17.43 -10.24 -11.02
CA SER A 119 -18.51 -11.22 -10.98
C SER A 119 -18.65 -11.92 -12.33
N VAL A 120 -19.08 -13.18 -12.28
CA VAL A 120 -19.43 -13.97 -13.45
C VAL A 120 -20.93 -14.23 -13.42
N THR A 121 -21.60 -14.03 -14.55
CA THR A 121 -23.01 -14.41 -14.71
C THR A 121 -23.09 -15.90 -14.99
N VAL A 122 -23.77 -16.64 -14.12
CA VAL A 122 -24.01 -18.07 -14.29
C VAL A 122 -25.42 -18.25 -14.85
N ALA A 123 -25.53 -18.78 -16.08
CA ALA A 123 -26.82 -19.15 -16.64
C ALA A 123 -27.44 -20.30 -15.80
N ARG A 124 -28.76 -20.30 -15.62
CA ARG A 124 -29.45 -21.42 -14.95
C ARG A 124 -29.34 -22.68 -15.80
N THR A 125 -28.50 -23.62 -15.37
CA THR A 125 -28.38 -24.97 -15.93
C THR A 125 -28.86 -26.00 -14.91
N TYR A 126 -29.00 -27.26 -15.34
CA TYR A 126 -29.27 -28.36 -14.42
C TYR A 126 -28.21 -28.43 -13.32
N THR A 127 -28.66 -28.40 -12.06
CA THR A 127 -27.77 -28.47 -10.89
C THR A 127 -27.27 -29.90 -10.71
N ALA A 128 -26.24 -30.08 -9.87
CA ALA A 128 -25.75 -31.41 -9.53
C ALA A 128 -26.79 -32.28 -8.80
N ALA A 129 -27.84 -31.66 -8.23
CA ALA A 129 -28.93 -32.34 -7.56
C ALA A 129 -30.01 -32.86 -8.53
N ASP A 130 -30.05 -32.35 -9.77
CA ASP A 130 -31.14 -32.64 -10.69
C ASP A 130 -31.07 -34.06 -11.27
N TYR A 131 -29.90 -34.71 -11.19
CA TYR A 131 -29.72 -36.09 -11.60
C TYR A 131 -28.45 -36.71 -11.01
N ASN A 132 -28.46 -38.05 -10.90
CA ASN A 132 -27.31 -38.78 -10.43
C ASN A 132 -26.22 -38.90 -11.53
N ARG A 133 -25.06 -38.29 -11.27
CA ARG A 133 -23.87 -38.31 -12.16
C ARG A 133 -22.90 -39.45 -11.84
N THR A 134 -23.24 -40.35 -10.92
CA THR A 134 -22.35 -41.47 -10.55
C THR A 134 -22.30 -42.49 -11.67
N ALA A 135 -21.08 -42.92 -12.00
CA ALA A 135 -20.83 -44.10 -12.83
C ALA A 135 -19.82 -45.00 -12.11
N GLU A 136 -19.91 -46.31 -12.35
CA GLU A 136 -18.92 -47.27 -11.87
C GLU A 136 -17.54 -46.92 -12.43
N LYS A 137 -16.49 -47.16 -11.63
CA LYS A 137 -15.09 -46.87 -12.00
C LYS A 137 -14.37 -48.19 -12.31
N PRO A 138 -14.55 -48.81 -13.49
CA PRO A 138 -14.01 -50.15 -13.77
C PRO A 138 -12.48 -50.22 -13.63
N TRP A 139 -11.77 -49.12 -13.89
CA TRP A 139 -10.32 -49.04 -13.71
C TRP A 139 -9.84 -49.28 -12.27
N THR A 140 -10.71 -49.19 -11.26
CA THR A 140 -10.37 -49.51 -9.85
C THR A 140 -10.34 -51.00 -9.58
N LYS A 141 -10.95 -51.83 -10.44
CA LYS A 141 -11.09 -53.28 -10.28
C LYS A 141 -10.06 -54.08 -11.09
N LEU A 142 -9.07 -53.42 -11.68
CA LEU A 142 -8.05 -54.06 -12.54
C LEU A 142 -7.04 -54.87 -11.73
N THR A 143 -6.93 -56.17 -12.04
CA THR A 143 -5.91 -57.05 -11.48
C THR A 143 -4.52 -56.75 -12.09
N VAL A 144 -3.46 -57.36 -11.54
CA VAL A 144 -2.11 -57.23 -12.11
C VAL A 144 -2.05 -57.82 -13.52
N GLY A 145 -2.69 -58.99 -13.72
CA GLY A 145 -2.78 -59.64 -15.04
C GLY A 145 -3.53 -58.78 -16.06
N ASP A 146 -4.64 -58.16 -15.68
CA ASP A 146 -5.39 -57.26 -16.58
C ASP A 146 -4.52 -56.08 -17.01
N LYS A 147 -3.74 -55.50 -16.09
CA LYS A 147 -2.86 -54.38 -16.40
C LYS A 147 -1.76 -54.79 -17.38
N GLU A 148 -1.18 -55.98 -17.21
CA GLU A 148 -0.16 -56.50 -18.13
C GLU A 148 -0.74 -56.78 -19.52
N ALA A 149 -1.91 -57.41 -19.59
CA ALA A 149 -2.63 -57.65 -20.84
C ALA A 149 -2.95 -56.34 -21.57
N ILE A 150 -3.52 -55.36 -20.87
CA ILE A 150 -3.83 -54.03 -21.42
C ILE A 150 -2.55 -53.31 -21.89
N LYS A 151 -1.44 -53.42 -21.15
CA LYS A 151 -0.15 -52.82 -21.57
C LYS A 151 0.35 -53.42 -22.88
N ALA A 152 0.30 -54.74 -23.01
CA ALA A 152 0.73 -55.44 -24.22
C ALA A 152 -0.16 -55.06 -25.42
N GLU A 153 -1.48 -55.09 -25.24
CA GLU A 153 -2.47 -54.71 -26.26
C GLU A 153 -2.26 -53.26 -26.72
N LEU A 154 -2.11 -52.31 -25.80
CA LEU A 154 -1.89 -50.91 -26.12
C LEU A 154 -0.57 -50.67 -26.87
N ASN A 155 0.50 -51.38 -26.51
CA ASN A 155 1.77 -51.27 -27.21
C ASN A 155 1.67 -51.81 -28.65
N GLN A 156 0.98 -52.93 -28.83
CA GLN A 156 0.74 -53.51 -30.15
C GLN A 156 -0.07 -52.54 -31.02
N PHE A 157 -1.21 -52.05 -30.51
CA PHE A 157 -2.05 -51.08 -31.20
C PHE A 157 -1.26 -49.83 -31.63
N LYS A 158 -0.46 -49.26 -30.72
CA LYS A 158 0.35 -48.06 -30.97
C LYS A 158 1.46 -48.28 -32.00
N ALA A 159 1.95 -49.51 -32.12
CA ALA A 159 3.03 -49.84 -33.04
C ALA A 159 2.51 -50.15 -34.45
N THR A 160 1.32 -50.76 -34.58
CA THR A 160 0.87 -51.32 -35.87
C THR A 160 -0.37 -50.68 -36.45
N GLU A 161 -1.30 -50.20 -35.63
CA GLU A 161 -2.63 -49.74 -36.08
C GLU A 161 -2.81 -48.23 -35.93
N MET A 162 -2.22 -47.64 -34.91
CA MET A 162 -2.39 -46.22 -34.63
C MET A 162 -1.59 -45.37 -35.64
N GLU A 163 -2.30 -44.68 -36.53
CA GLU A 163 -1.67 -43.75 -37.47
C GLU A 163 -1.07 -42.56 -36.72
N VAL A 164 0.24 -42.34 -36.92
CA VAL A 164 0.96 -41.19 -36.36
C VAL A 164 1.83 -40.59 -37.45
N HIS A 165 1.78 -39.26 -37.58
CA HIS A 165 2.67 -38.55 -38.49
C HIS A 165 4.14 -38.84 -38.16
N SER A 166 4.97 -39.08 -39.18
CA SER A 166 6.38 -39.50 -39.03
C SER A 166 7.19 -38.60 -38.07
N ALA A 167 7.05 -37.28 -38.17
CA ALA A 167 7.73 -36.32 -37.29
C ALA A 167 7.31 -36.41 -35.81
N SER A 168 6.11 -36.94 -35.53
CA SER A 168 5.53 -37.05 -34.19
C SER A 168 5.63 -38.44 -33.58
N ALA A 169 6.11 -39.44 -34.34
CA ALA A 169 6.22 -40.83 -33.89
C ALA A 169 7.00 -40.97 -32.57
N ARG A 170 8.01 -40.11 -32.35
CA ARG A 170 8.78 -40.04 -31.10
C ARG A 170 7.97 -39.71 -29.84
N TYR A 171 6.77 -39.15 -29.99
CA TYR A 171 5.89 -38.78 -28.87
C TYR A 171 4.86 -39.86 -28.55
N THR A 172 4.82 -40.96 -29.32
CA THR A 172 3.97 -42.11 -29.02
C THR A 172 4.40 -42.73 -27.68
N ARG A 173 3.52 -42.64 -26.68
CA ARG A 173 3.80 -43.12 -25.32
C ARG A 173 3.58 -44.62 -25.21
N PHE A 174 4.65 -45.41 -25.26
CA PHE A 174 4.62 -46.84 -24.95
C PHE A 174 4.58 -47.11 -23.44
N HIS A 175 4.06 -48.28 -23.07
CA HIS A 175 3.99 -48.76 -21.69
C HIS A 175 5.15 -49.73 -21.42
N CYS A 176 5.76 -49.66 -20.23
CA CYS A 176 6.71 -50.64 -19.70
C CYS A 176 6.04 -51.58 -18.71
#